data_AF-A0AAW6CVL2-F1
#
_entry.id   AF-A0AAW6CVL2-F1
#
_cell.length_a   1.000
_cell.length_b   1.000
_cell.length_c   1.000
_cell.angle_alpha   90.00
_cell.angle_beta   90.00
_cell.angle_gamma   90.00
#
_symmetry.space_group_name_H-M   'P 1'
#
loop_
_entity.id
_entity.type
_entity.pdbx_description
1 polymer ?
#
loop_
_entity_poly.entity_id
_entity_poly.type
_entity_poly.pdbx_seq_one_letter_code
_entity_poly.pdbx_strand_id
1 'polypeptide(L)'
;MNAHSLEKKLNRMLYKLYPGQFSVQVTEDSIVVKGFSEDWNQIVDVCQRCVTKNSPYHVVNDIKFLNHEPKQMIVPHKTSQQYDQKHYDVVIIGAGISGASIARELARFDLSILLLDKETDVAMHASSKNDGEVHPGVDLPKGSLKQKYVVRGNRMYDRICKELDVPFYRRGQYVGFTQAWLRPVVEAFALQRRVECGVDDTRVISAKEAFKREPNLSKDIQFVLYNPSAGCVSPYGLTIAYAENAVMNGAEIALNTAVLGMEVQKGKIVSIQTNQGTIYPKIVINCAGVFAEDIARMAKDRFYSIHPRRGTDLILDKKANFLTKSIVSTKTLGQQANQHTKGGGIMRTVEDTILVGPNAQETYEKEDFSTYPEDIDAIIARQSRTCPKLAKKDVIAYYTGIRAATFEEDYILEWGHHTKNLYHVAGIQSPGLTTAPAVAVDVSHAVVERLRIYQEVKENKAFDPIRKGIPMLRTMSLQERNDLVGKNPDYGIMVCRCEEISKGEILDALRSPLKVHTLDAVKRRCRPGMGRCQGGFCAPLVAKMISDEYQIPLEEVIKSTDGSNLVYKSKKGGASH
;
A
#
# COMPACT_ATOMS: atom_id res chain seq x y z
N MET A 1 -30.48 11.31 15.49
CA MET A 1 -31.17 10.06 15.87
C MET A 1 -30.45 9.51 17.08
N ASN A 2 -31.14 9.18 18.18
CA ASN A 2 -30.48 8.59 19.35
C ASN A 2 -30.11 7.11 19.09
N ALA A 3 -29.17 6.55 19.86
CA ALA A 3 -28.63 5.20 19.65
C ALA A 3 -29.72 4.13 19.59
N HIS A 4 -30.69 4.18 20.51
CA HIS A 4 -31.81 3.23 20.56
C HIS A 4 -32.70 3.27 19.30
N SER A 5 -33.01 4.46 18.78
CA SER A 5 -33.77 4.60 17.54
C SER A 5 -32.99 4.09 16.33
N LEU A 6 -31.67 4.26 16.31
CA LEU A 6 -30.81 3.75 15.25
C LEU A 6 -30.77 2.23 15.27
N GLU A 7 -30.55 1.63 16.44
CA GLU A 7 -30.55 0.17 16.64
C GLU A 7 -31.86 -0.45 16.16
N LYS A 8 -33.01 0.09 16.58
CA LYS A 8 -34.33 -0.40 16.17
C LYS A 8 -34.55 -0.30 14.67
N LYS A 9 -34.07 0.78 14.03
CA LYS A 9 -34.15 0.97 12.58
C LYS A 9 -33.31 -0.08 11.84
N LEU A 10 -32.07 -0.30 12.26
CA LEU A 10 -31.16 -1.24 11.62
C LEU A 10 -31.64 -2.69 11.78
N ASN A 11 -32.09 -3.09 12.96
CA ASN A 11 -32.66 -4.42 13.17
C ASN A 11 -33.91 -4.67 12.32
N ARG A 12 -34.81 -3.67 12.20
CA ARG A 12 -36.00 -3.77 11.32
C ARG A 12 -35.62 -3.95 9.85
N MET A 13 -34.60 -3.23 9.40
CA MET A 13 -34.07 -3.35 8.04
C MET A 13 -33.49 -4.75 7.80
N LEU A 14 -32.61 -5.23 8.69
CA LEU A 14 -32.01 -6.56 8.56
C LEU A 14 -33.04 -7.68 8.65
N TYR A 15 -34.01 -7.60 9.56
CA TYR A 15 -35.08 -8.60 9.67
C TYR A 15 -35.91 -8.70 8.38
N LYS A 16 -36.13 -7.59 7.67
CA LYS A 16 -36.86 -7.59 6.40
C LYS A 16 -36.07 -8.29 5.27
N LEU A 17 -34.75 -8.16 5.28
CA LEU A 17 -33.87 -8.72 4.24
C LEU A 17 -33.42 -10.16 4.55
N TYR A 18 -33.18 -10.45 5.82
CA TYR A 18 -32.60 -11.69 6.35
C TYR A 18 -33.31 -12.07 7.66
N PRO A 19 -34.55 -12.59 7.60
CA PRO A 19 -35.36 -12.85 8.79
C PRO A 19 -34.65 -13.75 9.82
N GLY A 20 -34.36 -13.20 11.00
CA GLY A 20 -33.77 -13.93 12.12
C GLY A 20 -32.28 -14.31 11.99
N GLN A 21 -31.61 -13.97 10.88
CA GLN A 21 -30.22 -14.36 10.64
C GLN A 21 -29.19 -13.42 11.29
N PHE A 22 -29.50 -12.11 11.32
CA PHE A 22 -28.61 -11.06 11.82
C PHE A 22 -29.29 -10.15 12.83
N SER A 23 -28.50 -9.60 13.75
CA SER A 23 -28.93 -8.57 14.69
C SER A 23 -27.89 -7.47 14.80
N VAL A 24 -28.34 -6.28 15.20
CA VAL A 24 -27.50 -5.10 15.42
C VAL A 24 -27.63 -4.67 16.87
N GLN A 25 -26.51 -4.32 17.48
CA GLN A 25 -26.42 -3.67 18.77
C GLN A 25 -25.65 -2.36 18.60
N VAL A 26 -26.23 -1.23 18.98
CA VAL A 26 -25.53 0.06 18.97
C VAL A 26 -24.94 0.29 20.36
N THR A 27 -23.62 0.27 20.47
CA THR A 27 -22.88 0.53 21.71
C THR A 27 -22.60 2.02 21.86
N GLU A 28 -21.82 2.40 22.87
CA GLU A 28 -21.36 3.78 23.07
C GLU A 28 -20.46 4.29 21.92
N ASP A 29 -19.79 3.38 21.21
CA ASP A 29 -18.72 3.70 20.26
C ASP A 29 -18.87 3.06 18.87
N SER A 30 -19.79 2.11 18.69
CA SER A 30 -19.89 1.37 17.43
C SER A 30 -21.28 0.77 17.16
N ILE A 31 -21.48 0.35 15.92
CA ILE A 31 -22.62 -0.47 15.46
C ILE A 31 -22.10 -1.89 15.32
N VAL A 32 -22.40 -2.75 16.29
CA VAL A 32 -21.96 -4.14 16.30
C VAL A 32 -22.99 -5.00 15.59
N VAL A 33 -22.57 -5.69 14.54
CA VAL A 33 -23.41 -6.61 13.77
C VAL A 33 -23.07 -8.04 14.14
N LYS A 34 -24.08 -8.83 14.52
CA LYS A 34 -23.96 -10.22 14.97
C LYS A 34 -24.82 -11.14 14.12
N GLY A 35 -24.46 -12.41 14.05
CA GLY A 35 -25.21 -13.43 13.33
C GLY A 35 -24.30 -14.55 12.81
N PHE A 36 -24.74 -15.20 11.75
CA PHE A 36 -23.98 -16.26 11.07
C PHE A 36 -24.24 -16.26 9.56
N SER A 37 -23.23 -16.63 8.78
CA SER A 37 -23.37 -16.80 7.32
C SER A 37 -22.30 -17.75 6.78
N GLU A 38 -22.63 -18.49 5.72
CA GLU A 38 -21.69 -19.29 4.92
C GLU A 38 -21.13 -18.51 3.70
N ASP A 39 -21.62 -17.29 3.45
CA ASP A 39 -21.19 -16.45 2.33
C ASP A 39 -20.54 -15.15 2.83
N TRP A 40 -19.25 -15.00 2.55
CA TRP A 40 -18.50 -13.80 2.91
C TRP A 40 -19.06 -12.52 2.27
N ASN A 41 -19.58 -12.60 1.04
CA ASN A 41 -20.17 -11.43 0.38
C ASN A 41 -21.45 -10.97 1.08
N GLN A 42 -22.25 -11.92 1.61
CA GLN A 42 -23.42 -11.59 2.43
C GLN A 42 -22.98 -10.87 3.72
N ILE A 43 -21.91 -11.33 4.39
CA ILE A 43 -21.37 -10.67 5.59
C ILE A 43 -20.98 -9.22 5.27
N VAL A 44 -20.23 -9.01 4.18
CA VAL A 44 -19.81 -7.67 3.75
C VAL A 44 -21.01 -6.79 3.42
N ASP A 45 -21.97 -7.27 2.63
CA ASP A 45 -23.18 -6.52 2.26
C ASP A 45 -24.02 -6.14 3.48
N VAL A 46 -24.23 -7.07 4.43
CA VAL A 46 -24.96 -6.81 5.67
C VAL A 46 -24.29 -5.71 6.49
N CYS A 47 -22.97 -5.80 6.70
CA CYS A 47 -22.23 -4.79 7.44
C CYS A 47 -22.21 -3.43 6.72
N GLN A 48 -22.04 -3.41 5.40
CA GLN A 48 -22.12 -2.16 4.61
C GLN A 48 -23.49 -1.50 4.69
N ARG A 49 -24.59 -2.28 4.73
CA ARG A 49 -25.94 -1.74 4.93
C ARG A 49 -26.15 -1.13 6.32
N CYS A 50 -25.38 -1.56 7.32
CA CYS A 50 -25.42 -0.99 8.67
C CYS A 50 -24.67 0.35 8.78
N VAL A 51 -23.85 0.71 7.79
CA VAL A 51 -23.17 2.00 7.75
C VAL A 51 -24.19 3.14 7.71
N THR A 52 -24.09 4.03 8.68
CA THR A 52 -24.95 5.21 8.77
C THR A 52 -24.14 6.45 8.42
N LYS A 53 -24.44 7.09 7.29
CA LYS A 53 -23.74 8.32 6.85
C LYS A 53 -23.83 9.41 7.92
N ASN A 54 -22.72 10.11 8.15
CA ASN A 54 -22.59 11.18 9.14
C ASN A 54 -22.88 10.73 10.60
N SER A 55 -22.78 9.43 10.87
CA SER A 55 -22.81 8.86 12.22
C SER A 55 -21.41 8.90 12.82
N PRO A 56 -21.26 9.12 14.15
CA PRO A 56 -19.98 8.94 14.83
C PRO A 56 -19.61 7.46 15.03
N TYR A 57 -20.57 6.54 14.81
CA TYR A 57 -20.36 5.12 15.01
C TYR A 57 -19.78 4.42 13.78
N HIS A 58 -18.73 3.64 14.01
CA HIS A 58 -18.17 2.71 13.04
C HIS A 58 -18.83 1.33 13.12
N VAL A 59 -18.84 0.58 12.02
CA VAL A 59 -19.40 -0.77 11.97
C VAL A 59 -18.36 -1.80 12.43
N VAL A 60 -18.78 -2.65 13.37
CA VAL A 60 -18.01 -3.78 13.89
C VAL A 60 -18.67 -5.08 13.44
N ASN A 61 -17.90 -5.95 12.80
CA ASN A 61 -18.36 -7.26 12.35
C ASN A 61 -18.06 -8.34 13.41
N ASP A 62 -19.10 -8.86 14.05
CA ASP A 62 -19.07 -10.03 14.93
C ASP A 62 -19.95 -11.17 14.37
N ILE A 63 -20.18 -11.19 13.05
CA ILE A 63 -20.86 -12.28 12.36
C ILE A 63 -19.91 -13.48 12.29
N LYS A 64 -20.41 -14.66 12.67
CA LYS A 64 -19.66 -15.92 12.51
C LYS A 64 -19.69 -16.37 11.05
N PHE A 65 -18.52 -16.44 10.43
CA PHE A 65 -18.37 -17.04 9.11
C PHE A 65 -18.28 -18.57 9.25
N LEU A 66 -19.32 -19.27 8.82
CA LEU A 66 -19.47 -20.72 9.01
C LEU A 66 -18.58 -21.50 8.03
N ASN A 67 -18.18 -22.70 8.44
CA ASN A 67 -17.38 -23.66 7.66
C ASN A 67 -16.00 -23.15 7.20
N HIS A 68 -15.50 -22.07 7.80
CA HIS A 68 -14.19 -21.49 7.49
C HIS A 68 -13.50 -21.07 8.77
N GLU A 69 -12.26 -21.53 8.96
CA GLU A 69 -11.39 -21.02 10.02
C GLU A 69 -10.48 -19.93 9.45
N PRO A 70 -10.49 -18.71 10.02
CA PRO A 70 -9.58 -17.66 9.57
C PRO A 70 -8.13 -18.12 9.75
N LYS A 71 -7.36 -18.11 8.66
CA LYS A 71 -5.92 -18.33 8.74
C LYS A 71 -5.29 -17.30 9.67
N GLN A 72 -4.45 -17.79 10.59
CA GLN A 72 -3.71 -16.92 11.49
C GLN A 72 -2.67 -16.09 10.74
N MET A 73 -2.31 -14.96 11.33
CA MET A 73 -1.20 -14.13 10.84
C MET A 73 0.07 -14.97 10.75
N ILE A 74 0.78 -14.87 9.63
CA ILE A 74 2.09 -15.49 9.46
C ILE A 74 3.09 -14.71 10.31
N VAL A 75 3.63 -15.38 11.33
CA VAL A 75 4.65 -14.86 12.25
C VAL A 75 6.03 -15.37 11.82
N PRO A 76 7.08 -14.53 11.83
CA PRO A 76 8.46 -14.98 11.58
C PRO A 76 8.87 -16.13 12.50
N HIS A 77 9.55 -17.15 11.96
CA HIS A 77 10.02 -18.31 12.72
C HIS A 77 11.14 -17.94 13.70
N LYS A 78 12.01 -16.99 13.33
CA LYS A 78 13.10 -16.53 14.21
C LYS A 78 12.54 -15.71 15.36
N THR A 79 12.89 -16.09 16.57
CA THR A 79 12.61 -15.37 17.81
C THR A 79 13.91 -14.94 18.48
N SER A 80 13.89 -13.83 19.22
CA SER A 80 15.03 -13.34 19.99
C SER A 80 14.56 -12.43 21.14
N GLN A 81 15.49 -11.76 21.81
CA GLN A 81 15.23 -10.76 22.85
C GLN A 81 15.85 -9.39 22.49
N GLN A 82 16.10 -9.13 21.19
CA GLN A 82 16.78 -7.93 20.72
C GLN A 82 16.13 -6.61 21.21
N TYR A 83 14.81 -6.61 21.38
CA TYR A 83 14.04 -5.44 21.79
C TYR A 83 13.50 -5.52 23.22
N ASP A 84 13.90 -6.54 23.99
CA ASP A 84 13.39 -6.73 25.34
C ASP A 84 13.80 -5.57 26.26
N GLN A 85 12.84 -5.11 27.07
CA GLN A 85 13.01 -3.97 27.99
C GLN A 85 13.38 -2.64 27.31
N LYS A 86 13.25 -2.51 25.98
CA LYS A 86 13.48 -1.23 25.30
C LYS A 86 12.29 -0.29 25.45
N HIS A 87 12.58 0.98 25.70
CA HIS A 87 11.60 2.06 25.84
C HIS A 87 11.65 3.01 24.64
N TYR A 88 10.48 3.44 24.17
CA TYR A 88 10.37 4.40 23.07
C TYR A 88 9.28 5.43 23.32
N ASP A 89 9.48 6.63 22.80
CA ASP A 89 8.47 7.69 22.80
C ASP A 89 7.31 7.33 21.88
N VAL A 90 7.62 6.80 20.69
CA VAL A 90 6.63 6.38 19.71
C VAL A 90 6.96 5.01 19.15
N VAL A 91 6.02 4.08 19.24
CA VAL A 91 6.06 2.80 18.51
C VAL A 91 5.01 2.82 17.41
N ILE A 92 5.44 2.59 16.17
CA ILE A 92 4.59 2.54 14.99
C ILE A 92 4.50 1.08 14.54
N ILE A 93 3.30 0.53 14.45
CA ILE A 93 3.07 -0.88 14.08
C ILE A 93 2.63 -0.95 12.62
N GLY A 94 3.50 -1.45 11.75
CA GLY A 94 3.29 -1.63 10.31
C GLY A 94 4.13 -0.66 9.46
N ALA A 95 5.13 -1.18 8.75
CA ALA A 95 6.04 -0.45 7.86
C ALA A 95 5.56 -0.44 6.39
N GLY A 96 4.25 -0.30 6.20
CA GLY A 96 3.68 0.16 4.94
C GLY A 96 3.91 1.66 4.71
N ILE A 97 3.35 2.19 3.61
CA ILE A 97 3.49 3.61 3.26
C ILE A 97 3.04 4.55 4.39
N SER A 98 1.98 4.20 5.13
CA SER A 98 1.49 4.98 6.27
C SER A 98 2.54 5.06 7.38
N GLY A 99 3.02 3.91 7.87
CA GLY A 99 3.97 3.90 8.98
C GLY A 99 5.32 4.50 8.61
N ALA A 100 5.84 4.22 7.41
CA ALA A 100 7.11 4.76 6.94
C ALA A 100 7.07 6.29 6.77
N SER A 101 5.97 6.83 6.21
CA SER A 101 5.83 8.29 6.06
C SER A 101 5.62 9.00 7.41
N ILE A 102 4.85 8.40 8.34
CA ILE A 102 4.70 8.93 9.70
C ILE A 102 6.03 8.90 10.47
N ALA A 103 6.80 7.82 10.36
CA ALA A 103 8.12 7.71 11.00
C ALA A 103 9.06 8.85 10.54
N ARG A 104 9.08 9.15 9.24
CA ARG A 104 9.86 10.27 8.70
C ARG A 104 9.40 11.61 9.26
N GLU A 105 8.10 11.88 9.29
CA GLU A 105 7.60 13.18 9.79
C GLU A 105 7.83 13.34 11.30
N LEU A 106 7.74 12.26 12.07
CA LEU A 106 8.10 12.28 13.50
C LEU A 106 9.60 12.49 13.74
N ALA A 107 10.47 12.03 12.83
CA ALA A 107 11.92 12.21 12.94
C ALA A 107 12.38 13.69 12.83
N ARG A 108 11.46 14.60 12.49
CA ARG A 108 11.66 16.06 12.61
C ARG A 108 11.72 16.54 14.07
N PHE A 109 11.38 15.68 15.01
CA PHE A 109 11.41 15.94 16.44
C PHE A 109 12.44 15.03 17.11
N ASP A 110 13.03 15.50 18.21
CA ASP A 110 13.99 14.74 19.01
C ASP A 110 13.24 13.68 19.84
N LEU A 111 12.94 12.55 19.21
CA LEU A 111 12.12 11.46 19.73
C LEU A 111 12.78 10.11 19.47
N SER A 112 12.66 9.20 20.44
CA SER A 112 12.96 7.77 20.23
C SER A 112 11.79 7.09 19.51
N ILE A 113 11.98 6.79 18.22
CA ILE A 113 10.95 6.25 17.33
C ILE A 113 11.32 4.82 16.92
N LEU A 114 10.38 3.89 17.10
CA LEU A 114 10.50 2.53 16.60
C LEU A 114 9.39 2.22 15.58
N LEU A 115 9.76 1.80 14.38
CA LEU A 115 8.85 1.27 13.37
C LEU A 115 8.97 -0.26 13.32
N LEU A 116 7.90 -0.96 13.70
CA LEU A 116 7.82 -2.42 13.72
C LEU A 116 7.17 -2.95 12.45
N ASP A 117 7.71 -4.02 11.87
CA ASP A 117 7.03 -4.83 10.85
C ASP A 117 7.32 -6.32 11.03
N LYS A 118 6.31 -7.15 10.81
CA LYS A 118 6.48 -8.61 10.87
C LYS A 118 7.26 -9.15 9.68
N GLU A 119 7.35 -8.40 8.59
CA GLU A 119 7.97 -8.85 7.34
C GLU A 119 9.48 -8.61 7.32
N THR A 120 10.15 -9.23 6.36
CA THR A 120 11.62 -9.17 6.16
C THR A 120 12.12 -7.85 5.55
N ASP A 121 11.20 -6.99 5.10
CA ASP A 121 11.47 -5.67 4.50
C ASP A 121 10.21 -4.80 4.64
N VAL A 122 10.34 -3.50 4.38
CA VAL A 122 9.20 -2.59 4.34
C VAL A 122 8.36 -2.80 3.08
N ALA A 123 7.12 -2.30 3.11
CA ALA A 123 6.19 -2.34 1.97
C ALA A 123 5.73 -3.73 1.49
N MET A 124 5.92 -4.80 2.25
CA MET A 124 5.71 -6.19 1.80
C MET A 124 4.23 -6.60 1.55
N HIS A 125 3.28 -5.79 2.02
CA HIS A 125 1.84 -5.98 1.84
C HIS A 125 1.27 -5.00 0.79
N ALA A 126 0.10 -4.39 1.03
CA ALA A 126 -0.60 -3.52 0.09
C ALA A 126 0.27 -2.40 -0.52
N SER A 127 1.29 -1.93 0.21
CA SER A 127 2.17 -0.83 -0.23
C SER A 127 3.10 -1.20 -1.40
N SER A 128 3.38 -2.47 -1.66
CA SER A 128 4.08 -2.92 -2.88
C SER A 128 3.15 -3.54 -3.93
N LYS A 129 1.90 -3.79 -3.58
CA LYS A 129 0.91 -4.52 -4.38
C LYS A 129 -0.24 -3.59 -4.80
N ASN A 130 0.11 -2.50 -5.48
CA ASN A 130 -0.81 -1.50 -6.01
C ASN A 130 -0.21 -0.84 -7.27
N ASP A 131 -1.04 -0.06 -7.96
CA ASP A 131 -0.78 0.49 -9.29
C ASP A 131 0.36 1.53 -9.32
N GLY A 132 0.72 2.12 -8.18
CA GLY A 132 1.65 3.26 -8.14
C GLY A 132 1.02 4.58 -8.62
N GLU A 133 -0.31 4.66 -8.72
CA GLU A 133 -1.01 5.88 -9.13
C GLU A 133 -1.01 6.94 -8.01
N VAL A 134 -0.66 8.16 -8.40
CA VAL A 134 -0.89 9.38 -7.62
C VAL A 134 -2.19 10.00 -8.11
N HIS A 135 -3.28 9.72 -7.39
CA HIS A 135 -4.64 9.99 -7.84
C HIS A 135 -4.99 11.48 -7.84
N PRO A 136 -5.86 11.95 -8.77
CA PRO A 136 -6.35 13.32 -8.79
C PRO A 136 -7.51 13.57 -7.81
N GLY A 137 -8.18 12.51 -7.32
CA GLY A 137 -9.26 12.61 -6.33
C GLY A 137 -10.67 12.87 -6.89
N VAL A 138 -10.84 12.85 -8.21
CA VAL A 138 -12.10 13.20 -8.90
C VAL A 138 -13.26 12.25 -8.57
N ASP A 139 -12.96 11.01 -8.19
CA ASP A 139 -13.92 9.93 -7.96
C ASP A 139 -14.29 9.73 -6.48
N LEU A 140 -13.81 10.59 -5.58
CA LEU A 140 -14.01 10.42 -4.13
C LEU A 140 -15.26 11.16 -3.62
N PRO A 141 -16.01 10.59 -2.66
CA PRO A 141 -17.14 11.30 -2.04
C PRO A 141 -16.69 12.55 -1.29
N LYS A 142 -17.42 13.66 -1.47
CA LYS A 142 -17.20 14.88 -0.69
C LYS A 142 -17.36 14.59 0.81
N GLY A 143 -16.48 15.17 1.62
CA GLY A 143 -16.53 15.04 3.07
C GLY A 143 -15.87 13.77 3.63
N SER A 144 -15.48 12.82 2.77
CA SER A 144 -14.66 11.68 3.20
C SER A 144 -13.25 12.14 3.59
N LEU A 145 -12.61 11.42 4.51
CA LEU A 145 -11.20 11.63 4.83
C LEU A 145 -10.32 11.38 3.60
N LYS A 146 -10.66 10.39 2.77
CA LYS A 146 -10.05 10.19 1.46
C LYS A 146 -10.02 11.48 0.62
N GLN A 147 -11.16 12.17 0.49
CA GLN A 147 -11.23 13.43 -0.27
C GLN A 147 -10.49 14.58 0.42
N LYS A 148 -10.55 14.66 1.76
CA LYS A 148 -9.80 15.65 2.55
C LYS A 148 -8.30 15.61 2.24
N TYR A 149 -7.72 14.42 2.15
CA TYR A 149 -6.27 14.27 2.01
C TYR A 149 -5.77 14.15 0.57
N VAL A 150 -6.58 13.66 -0.39
CA VAL A 150 -6.06 13.28 -1.72
C VAL A 150 -5.46 14.46 -2.48
N VAL A 151 -6.12 15.62 -2.48
CA VAL A 151 -5.66 16.79 -3.25
C VAL A 151 -4.40 17.37 -2.62
N ARG A 152 -4.38 17.51 -1.29
CA ARG A 152 -3.20 17.97 -0.55
C ARG A 152 -2.03 17.02 -0.74
N GLY A 153 -2.25 15.73 -0.57
CA GLY A 153 -1.23 14.68 -0.75
C GLY A 153 -0.66 14.69 -2.16
N ASN A 154 -1.52 14.68 -3.19
CA ASN A 154 -1.13 14.77 -4.59
C ASN A 154 -0.20 15.96 -4.87
N ARG A 155 -0.52 17.16 -4.34
CA ARG A 155 0.29 18.38 -4.53
C ARG A 155 1.68 18.31 -3.87
N MET A 156 1.88 17.42 -2.89
CA MET A 156 3.16 17.27 -2.19
C MET A 156 4.17 16.38 -2.95
N TYR A 157 3.74 15.62 -3.96
CA TYR A 157 4.58 14.60 -4.60
C TYR A 157 5.82 15.13 -5.31
N ASP A 158 5.74 16.25 -6.02
CA ASP A 158 6.89 16.81 -6.73
C ASP A 158 8.03 17.14 -5.76
N ARG A 159 7.69 17.71 -4.60
CA ARG A 159 8.65 18.02 -3.54
C ARG A 159 9.19 16.75 -2.90
N ILE A 160 8.32 15.84 -2.48
CA ILE A 160 8.71 14.65 -1.72
C ILE A 160 9.56 13.71 -2.55
N CYS A 161 9.18 13.47 -3.80
CA CYS A 161 9.94 12.59 -4.69
C CYS A 161 11.31 13.20 -5.02
N LYS A 162 11.42 14.54 -5.07
CA LYS A 162 12.71 15.24 -5.19
C LYS A 162 13.55 15.12 -3.91
N GLU A 163 12.95 15.31 -2.74
CA GLU A 163 13.64 15.18 -1.44
C GLU A 163 14.14 13.75 -1.23
N LEU A 164 13.33 12.74 -1.59
CA LEU A 164 13.64 11.33 -1.35
C LEU A 164 14.39 10.64 -2.51
N ASP A 165 14.62 11.37 -3.60
CA ASP A 165 15.25 10.91 -4.84
C ASP A 165 14.58 9.65 -5.42
N VAL A 166 13.27 9.77 -5.65
CA VAL A 166 12.40 8.72 -6.20
C VAL A 166 11.83 9.18 -7.54
N PRO A 167 11.88 8.38 -8.61
CA PRO A 167 11.26 8.75 -9.88
C PRO A 167 9.75 8.97 -9.74
N PHE A 168 9.30 10.11 -10.26
CA PHE A 168 7.89 10.50 -10.28
C PHE A 168 7.57 11.23 -11.57
N TYR A 169 6.42 10.91 -12.18
CA TYR A 169 5.97 11.54 -13.42
C TYR A 169 4.50 11.93 -13.34
N ARG A 170 4.20 13.19 -13.69
CA ARG A 170 2.83 13.67 -13.96
C ARG A 170 2.39 13.20 -15.34
N ARG A 171 1.84 11.99 -15.42
CA ARG A 171 1.42 11.38 -16.70
C ARG A 171 0.00 11.75 -17.11
N GLY A 172 -0.82 12.25 -16.19
CA GLY A 172 -2.24 12.52 -16.42
C GLY A 172 -3.09 11.25 -16.50
N GLN A 173 -4.39 11.41 -16.25
CA GLN A 173 -5.37 10.34 -16.28
C GLN A 173 -6.48 10.65 -17.28
N TYR A 174 -6.83 9.66 -18.10
CA TYR A 174 -7.86 9.73 -19.14
C TYR A 174 -8.95 8.70 -18.82
N VAL A 175 -10.11 9.19 -18.40
CA VAL A 175 -11.31 8.36 -18.20
C VAL A 175 -12.21 8.52 -19.42
N GLY A 176 -12.20 7.53 -20.30
CA GLY A 176 -12.98 7.52 -21.54
C GLY A 176 -14.44 7.14 -21.33
N PHE A 177 -15.33 7.78 -22.07
CA PHE A 177 -16.77 7.51 -22.07
C PHE A 177 -17.23 7.12 -23.48
N THR A 178 -17.97 6.02 -23.59
CA THR A 178 -18.46 5.50 -24.88
C THR A 178 -19.84 6.06 -25.27
N GLN A 179 -20.55 6.69 -24.33
CA GLN A 179 -21.91 7.20 -24.54
C GLN A 179 -21.89 8.72 -24.68
N ALA A 180 -21.96 9.24 -25.91
CA ALA A 180 -21.82 10.66 -26.21
C ALA A 180 -22.81 11.57 -25.45
N TRP A 181 -24.03 11.09 -25.21
CA TRP A 181 -25.07 11.83 -24.48
C TRP A 181 -24.70 12.16 -23.02
N LEU A 182 -23.71 11.47 -22.44
CA LEU A 182 -23.24 11.74 -21.06
C LEU A 182 -22.36 12.97 -20.94
N ARG A 183 -21.88 13.52 -22.05
CA ARG A 183 -20.93 14.64 -22.04
C ARG A 183 -21.37 15.81 -21.15
N PRO A 184 -22.59 16.40 -21.27
CA PRO A 184 -23.00 17.51 -20.42
C PRO A 184 -23.04 17.14 -18.93
N VAL A 185 -23.40 15.90 -18.60
CA VAL A 185 -23.41 15.40 -17.21
C VAL A 185 -21.98 15.33 -16.65
N VAL A 186 -21.03 14.83 -17.45
CA VAL A 186 -19.63 14.74 -17.04
C VAL A 186 -18.97 16.12 -16.97
N GLU A 187 -19.34 17.07 -17.83
CA GLU A 187 -18.89 18.46 -17.76
C GLU A 187 -19.39 19.14 -16.48
N ALA A 188 -20.67 18.99 -16.13
CA ALA A 188 -21.23 19.48 -14.88
C ALA A 188 -20.56 18.84 -13.66
N PHE A 189 -20.34 17.52 -13.70
CA PHE A 189 -19.61 16.80 -12.65
C PHE A 189 -18.18 17.33 -12.50
N ALA A 190 -17.44 17.53 -13.59
CA ALA A 190 -16.08 18.08 -13.55
C ALA A 190 -16.07 19.47 -12.91
N LEU A 191 -17.00 20.35 -13.29
CA LEU A 191 -17.15 21.68 -12.69
C LEU A 191 -17.44 21.59 -11.19
N GLN A 192 -18.36 20.71 -10.78
CA GLN A 192 -18.67 20.47 -9.37
C GLN A 192 -17.42 20.04 -8.60
N ARG A 193 -16.62 19.11 -9.16
CA ARG A 193 -15.38 18.63 -8.51
C ARG A 193 -14.32 19.70 -8.37
N ARG A 194 -14.18 20.63 -9.33
CA ARG A 194 -13.30 21.80 -9.18
C ARG A 194 -13.75 22.66 -8.01
N VAL A 195 -15.02 23.07 -8.00
CA VAL A 195 -15.54 24.03 -7.02
C VAL A 195 -15.60 23.43 -5.61
N GLU A 196 -16.08 22.19 -5.48
CA GLU A 196 -16.37 21.61 -4.16
C GLU A 196 -15.25 20.74 -3.59
N CYS A 197 -14.40 20.15 -4.44
CA CYS A 197 -13.40 19.16 -4.01
C CYS A 197 -11.95 19.60 -4.24
N GLY A 198 -11.70 20.76 -4.85
CA GLY A 198 -10.36 21.30 -5.11
C GLY A 198 -9.58 20.57 -6.21
N VAL A 199 -10.27 19.79 -7.05
CA VAL A 199 -9.68 19.09 -8.20
C VAL A 199 -9.65 20.04 -9.39
N ASP A 200 -8.87 21.11 -9.27
CA ASP A 200 -9.01 22.33 -10.09
C ASP A 200 -8.73 22.14 -11.58
N ASP A 201 -7.95 21.11 -11.94
CA ASP A 201 -7.44 20.88 -13.30
C ASP A 201 -8.21 19.83 -14.12
N THR A 202 -9.19 19.15 -13.50
CA THR A 202 -10.03 18.14 -14.15
C THR A 202 -10.87 18.74 -15.26
N ARG A 203 -10.88 18.20 -16.48
CA ARG A 203 -11.65 18.77 -17.60
C ARG A 203 -12.10 17.73 -18.61
N VAL A 204 -13.19 18.00 -19.31
CA VAL A 204 -13.62 17.16 -20.43
C VAL A 204 -12.89 17.58 -21.71
N ILE A 205 -12.35 16.61 -22.44
CA ILE A 205 -11.72 16.79 -23.75
C ILE A 205 -12.40 15.92 -24.81
N SER A 206 -12.27 16.33 -26.07
CA SER A 206 -12.83 15.58 -27.21
C SER A 206 -12.08 14.26 -27.44
N ALA A 207 -12.74 13.26 -28.03
CA ALA A 207 -12.07 12.05 -28.49
C ALA A 207 -10.94 12.34 -29.49
N LYS A 208 -11.11 13.31 -30.39
CA LYS A 208 -10.06 13.73 -31.34
C LYS A 208 -8.79 14.19 -30.63
N GLU A 209 -8.94 15.00 -29.58
CA GLU A 209 -7.79 15.44 -28.78
C GLU A 209 -7.18 14.26 -28.00
N ALA A 210 -8.01 13.41 -27.39
CA ALA A 210 -7.56 12.23 -26.67
C ALA A 210 -6.74 11.29 -27.58
N PHE A 211 -7.21 11.00 -28.80
CA PHE A 211 -6.51 10.13 -29.75
C PHE A 211 -5.22 10.74 -30.30
N LYS A 212 -5.08 12.07 -30.31
CA LYS A 212 -3.80 12.72 -30.65
C LYS A 212 -2.74 12.45 -29.56
N ARG A 213 -3.16 12.39 -28.29
CA ARG A 213 -2.28 12.18 -27.13
C ARG A 213 -2.02 10.69 -26.88
N GLU A 214 -3.08 9.88 -26.97
CA GLU A 214 -3.10 8.43 -26.75
C GLU A 214 -3.72 7.70 -27.95
N PRO A 215 -2.94 7.43 -29.02
CA PRO A 215 -3.46 6.90 -30.30
C PRO A 215 -4.09 5.51 -30.23
N ASN A 216 -3.68 4.70 -29.24
CA ASN A 216 -4.08 3.31 -29.08
C ASN A 216 -5.32 3.11 -28.19
N LEU A 217 -5.95 4.20 -27.73
CA LEU A 217 -7.26 4.13 -27.08
C LEU A 217 -8.33 3.57 -28.05
N SER A 218 -9.31 2.87 -27.49
CA SER A 218 -10.46 2.37 -28.23
C SER A 218 -11.17 3.49 -28.99
N LYS A 219 -11.57 3.20 -30.23
CA LYS A 219 -12.32 4.13 -31.09
C LYS A 219 -13.78 4.28 -30.68
N ASP A 220 -14.25 3.44 -29.75
CA ASP A 220 -15.60 3.56 -29.18
C ASP A 220 -15.73 4.77 -28.23
N ILE A 221 -14.61 5.29 -27.73
CA ILE A 221 -14.58 6.45 -26.83
C ILE A 221 -15.02 7.71 -27.58
N GLN A 222 -16.06 8.36 -27.06
CA GLN A 222 -16.67 9.56 -27.62
C GLN A 222 -16.11 10.86 -27.02
N PHE A 223 -15.73 10.83 -25.75
CA PHE A 223 -15.06 11.92 -25.05
C PHE A 223 -14.33 11.39 -23.81
N VAL A 224 -13.49 12.23 -23.19
CA VAL A 224 -12.66 11.84 -22.03
C VAL A 224 -12.77 12.88 -20.92
N LEU A 225 -12.89 12.43 -19.67
CA LEU A 225 -12.56 13.24 -18.50
C LEU A 225 -11.06 13.12 -18.23
N TYR A 226 -10.35 14.23 -18.39
CA TYR A 226 -8.90 14.33 -18.31
C TYR A 226 -8.47 15.02 -17.01
N ASN A 227 -7.58 14.37 -16.25
CA ASN A 227 -7.00 14.86 -15.00
C ASN A 227 -5.47 15.00 -15.15
N PRO A 228 -4.94 16.19 -15.47
CA PRO A 228 -3.50 16.41 -15.65
C PRO A 228 -2.65 16.10 -14.41
N SER A 229 -3.17 16.36 -13.22
CA SER A 229 -2.50 16.19 -11.93
C SER A 229 -2.26 14.73 -11.54
N ALA A 230 -2.85 13.77 -12.24
CA ALA A 230 -2.58 12.37 -11.97
C ALA A 230 -1.11 12.02 -12.31
N GLY A 231 -0.50 11.21 -11.46
CA GLY A 231 0.92 10.87 -11.59
C GLY A 231 1.21 9.39 -11.35
N CYS A 232 2.48 9.03 -11.52
CA CYS A 232 3.00 7.68 -11.32
C CYS A 232 4.27 7.72 -10.49
N VAL A 233 4.36 6.85 -9.50
CA VAL A 233 5.53 6.63 -8.65
C VAL A 233 5.76 5.13 -8.48
N SER A 234 6.99 4.71 -8.15
CA SER A 234 7.21 3.35 -7.64
C SER A 234 6.70 3.26 -6.19
N PRO A 235 5.65 2.46 -5.88
CA PRO A 235 5.01 2.50 -4.57
C PRO A 235 5.89 1.90 -3.46
N TYR A 236 6.60 0.80 -3.77
CA TYR A 236 7.61 0.24 -2.88
C TYR A 236 8.86 1.12 -2.82
N GLY A 237 9.31 1.70 -3.95
CA GLY A 237 10.46 2.62 -3.95
C GLY A 237 10.25 3.85 -3.08
N LEU A 238 9.05 4.44 -3.13
CA LEU A 238 8.68 5.56 -2.26
C LEU A 238 8.62 5.15 -0.79
N THR A 239 8.02 3.99 -0.48
CA THR A 239 7.93 3.49 0.91
C THR A 239 9.32 3.21 1.50
N ILE A 240 10.21 2.57 0.73
CA ILE A 240 11.61 2.34 1.11
C ILE A 240 12.33 3.67 1.36
N ALA A 241 12.16 4.65 0.47
CA ALA A 241 12.83 5.94 0.62
C ALA A 241 12.36 6.71 1.86
N TYR A 242 11.07 6.63 2.20
CA TYR A 242 10.55 7.15 3.47
C TYR A 242 11.21 6.48 4.68
N ALA A 243 11.26 5.15 4.69
CA ALA A 243 11.84 4.37 5.76
C ALA A 243 13.34 4.67 5.93
N GLU A 244 14.10 4.69 4.82
CA GLU A 244 15.53 5.00 4.83
C GLU A 244 15.80 6.43 5.30
N ASN A 245 14.99 7.42 4.89
CA ASN A 245 15.14 8.78 5.39
C ASN A 245 14.76 8.90 6.87
N ALA A 246 13.79 8.14 7.37
CA ALA A 246 13.51 8.07 8.80
C ALA A 246 14.73 7.52 9.58
N VAL A 247 15.37 6.46 9.07
CA VAL A 247 16.59 5.88 9.67
C VAL A 247 17.76 6.87 9.64
N MET A 248 17.98 7.58 8.52
CA MET A 248 18.99 8.63 8.43
C MET A 248 18.81 9.74 9.48
N ASN A 249 17.57 9.92 9.96
CA ASN A 249 17.19 10.92 10.95
C ASN A 249 16.97 10.34 12.36
N GLY A 250 17.43 9.12 12.63
CA GLY A 250 17.49 8.53 13.98
C GLY A 250 16.36 7.58 14.35
N ALA A 251 15.41 7.29 13.46
CA ALA A 251 14.40 6.26 13.72
C ALA A 251 14.99 4.84 13.66
N GLU A 252 14.56 3.95 14.54
CA GLU A 252 14.89 2.52 14.49
C GLU A 252 13.79 1.76 13.74
N ILE A 253 14.17 0.81 12.87
CA ILE A 253 13.23 -0.07 12.17
C ILE A 253 13.50 -1.51 12.59
N ALA A 254 12.47 -2.20 13.06
CA ALA A 254 12.51 -3.59 13.49
C ALA A 254 11.69 -4.46 12.54
N LEU A 255 12.38 -5.04 11.56
CA LEU A 255 11.83 -6.04 10.65
C LEU A 255 11.80 -7.41 11.33
N ASN A 256 11.04 -8.36 10.78
CA ASN A 256 10.81 -9.68 11.38
C ASN A 256 10.34 -9.61 12.84
N THR A 257 9.61 -8.55 13.20
CA THR A 257 9.12 -8.27 14.55
C THR A 257 7.59 -8.17 14.52
N ALA A 258 6.93 -9.30 14.74
CA ALA A 258 5.48 -9.40 14.87
C ALA A 258 5.04 -8.98 16.27
N VAL A 259 4.04 -8.11 16.35
CA VAL A 259 3.31 -7.83 17.59
C VAL A 259 2.34 -8.98 17.86
N LEU A 260 2.47 -9.60 19.03
CA LEU A 260 1.72 -10.79 19.43
C LEU A 260 0.67 -10.48 20.50
N GLY A 261 0.86 -9.40 21.25
CA GLY A 261 -0.04 -8.99 22.31
C GLY A 261 0.31 -7.62 22.86
N MET A 262 -0.57 -7.09 23.70
CA MET A 262 -0.33 -5.87 24.46
C MET A 262 -0.88 -6.01 25.87
N GLU A 263 -0.17 -5.43 26.83
CA GLU A 263 -0.71 -5.21 28.16
C GLU A 263 -1.32 -3.82 28.23
N VAL A 264 -2.60 -3.76 28.59
CA VAL A 264 -3.35 -2.52 28.74
C VAL A 264 -3.80 -2.36 30.17
N GLN A 265 -3.32 -1.32 30.84
CA GLN A 265 -3.67 -0.95 32.21
C GLN A 265 -4.29 0.44 32.22
N LYS A 266 -5.46 0.58 32.86
CA LYS A 266 -6.16 1.88 33.02
C LYS A 266 -6.30 2.68 31.71
N GLY A 267 -6.62 1.99 30.60
CA GLY A 267 -6.77 2.62 29.28
C GLY A 267 -5.45 3.10 28.67
N LYS A 268 -4.31 2.49 29.02
CA LYS A 268 -3.00 2.79 28.45
C LYS A 268 -2.26 1.49 28.12
N ILE A 269 -1.68 1.41 26.92
CA ILE A 269 -0.73 0.35 26.56
C ILE A 269 0.54 0.58 27.37
N VAL A 270 0.89 -0.37 28.24
CA VAL A 270 2.09 -0.32 29.09
C VAL A 270 3.23 -1.14 28.51
N SER A 271 2.92 -2.21 27.77
CA SER A 271 3.91 -3.05 27.11
C SER A 271 3.33 -3.68 25.83
N ILE A 272 4.20 -3.93 24.85
CA ILE A 272 3.92 -4.62 23.60
C ILE A 272 4.76 -5.89 23.58
N GLN A 273 4.10 -7.05 23.54
CA GLN A 273 4.76 -8.34 23.40
C GLN A 273 5.03 -8.63 21.91
N THR A 274 6.27 -8.96 21.58
CA THR A 274 6.68 -9.35 20.22
C THR A 274 7.40 -10.70 20.22
N ASN A 275 7.64 -11.28 19.05
CA ASN A 275 8.54 -12.44 18.91
C ASN A 275 10.03 -12.10 19.16
N GLN A 276 10.38 -10.82 19.37
CA GLN A 276 11.75 -10.33 19.56
C GLN A 276 11.96 -9.64 20.93
N GLY A 277 11.06 -9.89 21.90
CA GLY A 277 11.10 -9.30 23.25
C GLY A 277 9.94 -8.33 23.53
N THR A 278 9.91 -7.77 24.74
CA THR A 278 8.87 -6.85 25.20
C THR A 278 9.31 -5.39 25.08
N ILE A 279 8.48 -4.56 24.44
CA ILE A 279 8.75 -3.14 24.18
C ILE A 279 7.81 -2.26 25.02
N TYR A 280 8.30 -1.12 25.51
CA TYR A 280 7.57 -0.21 26.40
C TYR A 280 7.34 1.17 25.74
N PRO A 281 6.16 1.42 25.14
CA PRO A 281 5.85 2.66 24.43
C PRO A 281 5.30 3.76 25.35
N LYS A 282 5.57 5.04 25.03
CA LYS A 282 4.74 6.16 25.51
C LYS A 282 3.48 6.29 24.67
N ILE A 283 3.61 6.34 23.34
CA ILE A 283 2.52 6.35 22.36
C ILE A 283 2.69 5.21 21.35
N VAL A 284 1.56 4.65 20.91
CA VAL A 284 1.49 3.64 19.86
C VAL A 284 0.68 4.19 18.67
N ILE A 285 1.17 3.97 17.46
CA ILE A 285 0.44 4.26 16.21
C ILE A 285 0.15 2.94 15.50
N ASN A 286 -1.13 2.64 15.29
CA ASN A 286 -1.57 1.44 14.58
C ASN A 286 -1.67 1.74 13.07
N CYS A 287 -0.68 1.29 12.31
CA CYS A 287 -0.60 1.37 10.85
C CYS A 287 -0.62 -0.03 10.19
N ALA A 288 -1.22 -1.04 10.86
CA ALA A 288 -1.04 -2.45 10.52
C ALA A 288 -1.85 -2.95 9.30
N GLY A 289 -2.38 -2.03 8.47
CA GLY A 289 -3.10 -2.36 7.24
C GLY A 289 -4.27 -3.31 7.49
N VAL A 290 -4.25 -4.48 6.84
CA VAL A 290 -5.30 -5.51 6.98
C VAL A 290 -5.40 -6.10 8.39
N PHE A 291 -4.36 -5.92 9.21
CA PHE A 291 -4.30 -6.33 10.62
C PHE A 291 -4.63 -5.20 11.59
N ALA A 292 -5.06 -4.03 11.11
CA ALA A 292 -5.34 -2.88 11.98
C ALA A 292 -6.41 -3.18 13.04
N GLU A 293 -7.45 -3.96 12.71
CA GLU A 293 -8.45 -4.36 13.70
C GLU A 293 -7.89 -5.34 14.75
N ASP A 294 -6.87 -6.13 14.41
CA ASP A 294 -6.28 -7.10 15.33
C ASP A 294 -5.42 -6.37 16.35
N ILE A 295 -4.65 -5.38 15.92
CA ILE A 295 -3.94 -4.47 16.81
C ILE A 295 -4.91 -3.69 17.71
N ALA A 296 -6.03 -3.20 17.14
CA ALA A 296 -7.07 -2.54 17.93
C ALA A 296 -7.66 -3.49 19.01
N ARG A 297 -7.87 -4.77 18.66
CA ARG A 297 -8.34 -5.80 19.60
C ARG A 297 -7.31 -6.11 20.69
N MET A 298 -6.04 -6.27 20.34
CA MET A 298 -4.95 -6.46 21.30
C MET A 298 -4.86 -5.29 22.29
N ALA A 299 -5.09 -4.07 21.79
CA ALA A 299 -5.12 -2.85 22.59
C ALA A 299 -6.44 -2.58 23.33
N LYS A 300 -7.42 -3.51 23.29
CA LYS A 300 -8.76 -3.37 23.89
C LYS A 300 -9.51 -2.10 23.42
N ASP A 301 -9.34 -1.74 22.14
CA ASP A 301 -9.87 -0.51 21.52
C ASP A 301 -10.44 -0.79 20.11
N ARG A 302 -11.13 -1.93 19.94
CA ARG A 302 -11.76 -2.26 18.66
C ARG A 302 -13.16 -1.66 18.59
N PHE A 303 -13.29 -0.58 17.81
CA PHE A 303 -14.58 0.05 17.47
C PHE A 303 -14.88 0.03 15.97
N TYR A 304 -14.00 -0.56 15.15
CA TYR A 304 -14.19 -0.75 13.71
C TYR A 304 -13.81 -2.17 13.29
N SER A 305 -14.09 -2.52 12.04
CA SER A 305 -13.63 -3.77 11.44
C SER A 305 -13.07 -3.57 10.04
N ILE A 306 -12.16 -4.46 9.67
CA ILE A 306 -11.56 -4.50 8.34
C ILE A 306 -12.12 -5.71 7.59
N HIS A 307 -12.68 -5.48 6.41
CA HIS A 307 -12.95 -6.54 5.45
C HIS A 307 -11.89 -6.51 4.33
N PRO A 308 -11.09 -7.57 4.20
CA PRO A 308 -10.05 -7.62 3.18
C PRO A 308 -10.62 -7.66 1.75
N ARG A 309 -10.00 -6.91 0.83
CA ARG A 309 -10.38 -6.93 -0.59
C ARG A 309 -9.18 -7.20 -1.47
N ARG A 310 -9.18 -8.36 -2.10
CA ARG A 310 -8.13 -8.85 -2.99
C ARG A 310 -8.16 -8.14 -4.34
N GLY A 311 -6.99 -7.82 -4.89
CA GLY A 311 -6.85 -7.23 -6.22
C GLY A 311 -5.62 -7.76 -6.93
N THR A 312 -5.82 -8.25 -8.14
CA THR A 312 -4.77 -8.80 -9.01
C THR A 312 -4.41 -7.79 -10.08
N ASP A 313 -3.12 -7.57 -10.29
CA ASP A 313 -2.54 -6.72 -11.33
C ASP A 313 -1.61 -7.53 -12.24
N LEU A 314 -1.48 -7.07 -13.48
CA LEU A 314 -0.58 -7.62 -14.49
C LEU A 314 0.47 -6.59 -14.86
N ILE A 315 1.70 -7.03 -15.06
CA ILE A 315 2.80 -6.24 -15.59
C ILE A 315 3.16 -6.76 -16.97
N LEU A 316 3.05 -5.90 -17.97
CA LEU A 316 3.50 -6.13 -19.33
C LEU A 316 4.92 -5.61 -19.53
N ASP A 317 5.64 -6.30 -20.40
CA ASP A 317 7.01 -5.99 -20.78
C ASP A 317 7.16 -4.56 -21.31
N LYS A 318 8.35 -3.97 -21.13
CA LYS A 318 8.69 -2.62 -21.64
C LYS A 318 8.46 -2.45 -23.14
N LYS A 319 8.51 -3.53 -23.94
CA LYS A 319 8.16 -3.49 -25.37
C LYS A 319 6.72 -3.04 -25.62
N ALA A 320 5.83 -3.17 -24.64
CA ALA A 320 4.43 -2.75 -24.71
C ALA A 320 4.22 -1.29 -24.27
N ASN A 321 5.28 -0.54 -23.93
CA ASN A 321 5.17 0.84 -23.45
C ASN A 321 4.54 1.82 -24.46
N PHE A 322 4.45 1.43 -25.74
CA PHE A 322 3.79 2.20 -26.79
C PHE A 322 2.27 2.22 -26.64
N LEU A 323 1.68 1.30 -25.85
CA LEU A 323 0.23 1.18 -25.67
C LEU A 323 -0.37 2.45 -25.05
N THR A 324 0.29 3.03 -24.05
CA THR A 324 -0.16 4.27 -23.40
C THR A 324 1.03 5.05 -22.83
N LYS A 325 0.94 6.38 -22.83
CA LYS A 325 1.89 7.25 -22.10
C LYS A 325 1.37 7.68 -20.73
N SER A 326 0.09 7.40 -20.47
CA SER A 326 -0.71 7.95 -19.37
C SER A 326 -1.43 6.85 -18.57
N ILE A 327 -2.22 7.26 -17.58
CA ILE A 327 -3.18 6.39 -16.89
C ILE A 327 -4.49 6.44 -17.69
N VAL A 328 -5.00 5.30 -18.15
CA VAL A 328 -6.17 5.25 -19.03
C VAL A 328 -7.17 4.20 -18.57
N SER A 329 -8.46 4.55 -18.62
CA SER A 329 -9.56 3.63 -18.34
C SER A 329 -10.80 4.02 -19.14
N THR A 330 -11.77 3.10 -19.25
CA THR A 330 -13.05 3.36 -19.90
C THR A 330 -14.20 3.11 -18.91
N LYS A 331 -15.19 4.01 -18.89
CA LYS A 331 -16.44 3.87 -18.16
C LYS A 331 -17.63 3.79 -19.13
N THR A 332 -18.56 2.89 -18.84
CA THR A 332 -19.84 2.74 -19.55
C THR A 332 -20.94 2.60 -18.50
N LEU A 333 -21.99 3.43 -18.56
CA LEU A 333 -23.14 3.28 -17.68
C LEU A 333 -24.01 2.10 -18.16
N GLY A 334 -24.48 1.27 -17.22
CA GLY A 334 -25.33 0.11 -17.49
C GLY A 334 -24.65 -1.25 -17.40
N GLN A 335 -23.32 -1.30 -17.27
CA GLN A 335 -22.67 -2.53 -16.80
C GLN A 335 -23.02 -2.71 -15.33
N GLN A 336 -23.49 -3.90 -14.94
CA GLN A 336 -23.64 -4.27 -13.53
C GLN A 336 -22.37 -3.85 -12.82
N ALA A 337 -22.51 -2.82 -11.97
CA ALA A 337 -21.48 -2.44 -11.05
C ALA A 337 -21.37 -3.62 -10.09
N ASN A 338 -20.52 -4.61 -10.41
CA ASN A 338 -20.00 -5.49 -9.39
C ASN A 338 -19.36 -4.56 -8.37
N GLN A 339 -20.08 -4.48 -7.26
CA GLN A 339 -19.99 -3.42 -6.28
C GLN A 339 -18.54 -3.40 -5.79
N HIS A 340 -17.94 -2.20 -5.77
CA HIS A 340 -16.59 -1.93 -5.23
C HIS A 340 -15.36 -2.04 -6.15
N THR A 341 -15.50 -2.38 -7.44
CA THR A 341 -14.39 -2.16 -8.40
C THR A 341 -14.45 -0.74 -9.00
N LYS A 342 -13.42 0.10 -8.79
CA LYS A 342 -13.28 1.41 -9.50
C LYS A 342 -13.13 1.26 -11.02
N GLY A 343 -12.94 0.03 -11.48
CA GLY A 343 -12.86 -0.32 -12.89
C GLY A 343 -11.49 -0.76 -13.37
N GLY A 344 -10.45 -0.62 -12.53
CA GLY A 344 -9.05 -0.77 -12.92
C GLY A 344 -8.68 0.19 -14.06
N GLY A 345 -7.46 0.10 -14.53
CA GLY A 345 -7.00 0.83 -15.70
C GLY A 345 -5.76 0.21 -16.32
N ILE A 346 -5.18 0.95 -17.25
CA ILE A 346 -3.89 0.67 -17.85
C ILE A 346 -3.00 1.87 -17.54
N MET A 347 -1.82 1.62 -17.02
CA MET A 347 -0.90 2.66 -16.59
C MET A 347 0.51 2.36 -17.09
N ARG A 348 1.20 3.36 -17.61
CA ARG A 348 2.65 3.29 -17.81
C ARG A 348 3.36 3.62 -16.49
N THR A 349 4.14 2.68 -15.98
CA THR A 349 4.87 2.82 -14.72
C THR A 349 6.04 3.81 -14.83
N VAL A 350 6.73 4.09 -13.73
CA VAL A 350 7.97 4.91 -13.76
C VAL A 350 9.14 4.16 -14.40
N GLU A 351 9.04 2.83 -14.50
CA GLU A 351 10.04 1.97 -15.14
C GLU A 351 9.65 1.53 -16.55
N ASP A 352 8.66 2.21 -17.14
CA ASP A 352 8.19 2.03 -18.51
C ASP A 352 7.60 0.65 -18.83
N THR A 353 7.32 -0.17 -17.82
CA THR A 353 6.39 -1.30 -17.99
C THR A 353 4.95 -0.78 -18.07
N ILE A 354 4.04 -1.61 -18.59
CA ILE A 354 2.61 -1.32 -18.55
C ILE A 354 1.97 -2.15 -17.45
N LEU A 355 1.32 -1.49 -16.51
CA LEU A 355 0.49 -2.10 -15.47
C LEU A 355 -0.96 -2.15 -15.94
N VAL A 356 -1.63 -3.28 -15.71
CA VAL A 356 -3.02 -3.52 -16.11
C VAL A 356 -3.78 -4.14 -14.96
N GLY A 357 -4.87 -3.51 -14.55
CA GLY A 357 -5.64 -3.94 -13.39
C GLY A 357 -5.96 -2.76 -12.47
N PRO A 358 -6.29 -3.01 -11.20
CA PRO A 358 -6.56 -4.32 -10.62
C PRO A 358 -8.04 -4.72 -10.79
N ASN A 359 -8.33 -6.01 -10.58
CA ASN A 359 -9.67 -6.43 -10.20
C ASN A 359 -9.95 -6.13 -8.70
N ALA A 360 -11.15 -6.46 -8.23
CA ALA A 360 -11.44 -6.44 -6.80
C ALA A 360 -12.44 -7.54 -6.43
N GLN A 361 -12.06 -8.34 -5.43
CA GLN A 361 -12.86 -9.46 -4.90
C GLN A 361 -12.81 -9.40 -3.38
N GLU A 362 -13.97 -9.49 -2.73
CA GLU A 362 -14.04 -9.60 -1.28
C GLU A 362 -13.41 -10.93 -0.84
N THR A 363 -12.61 -10.88 0.22
CA THR A 363 -12.01 -12.08 0.82
C THR A 363 -11.94 -11.94 2.33
N TYR A 364 -11.99 -13.05 3.05
CA TYR A 364 -11.75 -13.09 4.49
C TYR A 364 -10.26 -13.33 4.80
N GLU A 365 -9.45 -13.72 3.80
CA GLU A 365 -8.02 -14.01 3.98
C GLU A 365 -7.19 -12.71 3.90
N LYS A 366 -6.50 -12.38 5.00
CA LYS A 366 -5.66 -11.18 5.11
C LYS A 366 -4.34 -11.29 4.35
N GLU A 367 -3.86 -12.52 4.09
CA GLU A 367 -2.55 -12.80 3.48
C GLU A 367 -2.62 -13.76 2.27
N ASP A 368 -3.77 -13.84 1.59
CA ASP A 368 -3.88 -14.58 0.33
C ASP A 368 -3.39 -13.75 -0.87
N PHE A 369 -2.15 -13.99 -1.28
CA PHE A 369 -1.58 -13.35 -2.46
C PHE A 369 -1.62 -14.25 -3.71
N SER A 370 -2.43 -15.30 -3.70
CA SER A 370 -2.58 -16.21 -4.82
C SER A 370 -3.18 -15.51 -6.03
N THR A 371 -2.68 -15.85 -7.21
CA THR A 371 -3.15 -15.31 -8.50
C THR A 371 -3.84 -16.41 -9.28
N TYR A 372 -5.00 -16.11 -9.88
CA TYR A 372 -5.78 -17.10 -10.63
C TYR A 372 -5.82 -16.79 -12.14
N PRO A 373 -5.73 -17.79 -13.03
CA PRO A 373 -5.82 -17.58 -14.48
C PRO A 373 -7.07 -16.82 -14.92
N GLU A 374 -8.21 -17.07 -14.27
CA GLU A 374 -9.50 -16.46 -14.57
C GLU A 374 -9.47 -14.94 -14.30
N ASP A 375 -8.75 -14.52 -13.26
CA ASP A 375 -8.55 -13.09 -12.95
C ASP A 375 -7.75 -12.40 -14.07
N ILE A 376 -6.69 -13.05 -14.53
CA ILE A 376 -5.83 -12.54 -15.62
C ILE A 376 -6.67 -12.36 -16.89
N ASP A 377 -7.46 -13.36 -17.25
CA ASP A 377 -8.32 -13.32 -18.44
C ASP A 377 -9.42 -12.25 -18.32
N ALA A 378 -10.06 -12.15 -17.15
CA ALA A 378 -11.05 -11.12 -16.88
C ALA A 378 -10.46 -9.70 -16.96
N ILE A 379 -9.25 -9.49 -16.43
CA ILE A 379 -8.54 -8.21 -16.50
C ILE A 379 -8.21 -7.84 -17.95
N ILE A 380 -7.62 -8.76 -18.72
CA ILE A 380 -7.29 -8.52 -20.13
C ILE A 380 -8.56 -8.24 -20.95
N ALA A 381 -9.62 -9.03 -20.77
CA ALA A 381 -10.88 -8.83 -21.48
C ALA A 381 -11.52 -7.48 -21.15
N ARG A 382 -11.49 -7.08 -19.87
CA ARG A 382 -12.01 -5.78 -19.43
C ARG A 382 -11.20 -4.62 -20.00
N GLN A 383 -9.87 -4.65 -19.87
CA GLN A 383 -9.02 -3.52 -20.23
C GLN A 383 -8.76 -3.42 -21.74
N SER A 384 -8.97 -4.49 -22.51
CA SER A 384 -9.00 -4.43 -23.98
C SER A 384 -10.07 -3.48 -24.53
N ARG A 385 -11.13 -3.19 -23.75
CA ARG A 385 -12.13 -2.16 -24.08
C ARG A 385 -11.56 -0.74 -24.01
N THR A 386 -10.51 -0.53 -23.23
CA THR A 386 -9.79 0.74 -23.13
C THR A 386 -8.70 0.82 -24.20
N CYS A 387 -7.91 -0.25 -24.35
CA CYS A 387 -6.84 -0.35 -25.34
C CYS A 387 -6.91 -1.70 -26.08
N PRO A 388 -7.52 -1.77 -27.28
CA PRO A 388 -7.72 -3.03 -28.00
C PRO A 388 -6.43 -3.74 -28.44
N LYS A 389 -5.28 -3.05 -28.42
CA LYS A 389 -3.97 -3.64 -28.74
C LYS A 389 -3.33 -4.39 -27.57
N LEU A 390 -3.97 -4.40 -26.40
CA LEU A 390 -3.50 -5.14 -25.24
C LEU A 390 -3.41 -6.63 -25.56
N ALA A 391 -2.30 -7.29 -25.22
CA ALA A 391 -2.10 -8.70 -25.52
C ALA A 391 -1.59 -9.48 -24.30
N LYS A 392 -2.27 -10.58 -23.95
CA LYS A 392 -1.90 -11.47 -22.84
C LYS A 392 -0.46 -12.00 -22.94
N LYS A 393 0.04 -12.22 -24.16
CA LYS A 393 1.42 -12.69 -24.43
C LYS A 393 2.52 -11.72 -23.99
N ASP A 394 2.17 -10.47 -23.69
CA ASP A 394 3.13 -9.45 -23.26
C ASP A 394 3.26 -9.38 -21.74
N VAL A 395 2.43 -10.11 -20.99
CA VAL A 395 2.49 -10.22 -19.52
C VAL A 395 3.79 -10.94 -19.13
N ILE A 396 4.58 -10.29 -18.27
CA ILE A 396 5.85 -10.82 -17.73
C ILE A 396 5.78 -11.10 -16.23
N ALA A 397 4.84 -10.48 -15.53
CA ALA A 397 4.59 -10.72 -14.11
C ALA A 397 3.13 -10.42 -13.77
N TYR A 398 2.68 -10.98 -12.66
CA TYR A 398 1.39 -10.71 -12.06
C TYR A 398 1.56 -10.80 -10.55
N TYR A 399 0.77 -10.03 -9.82
CA TYR A 399 0.77 -10.06 -8.37
C TYR A 399 -0.62 -9.73 -7.84
N THR A 400 -0.86 -10.12 -6.61
CA THR A 400 -2.10 -9.84 -5.91
C THR A 400 -1.81 -9.13 -4.60
N GLY A 401 -2.58 -8.07 -4.33
CA GLY A 401 -2.59 -7.32 -3.08
C GLY A 401 -3.91 -7.44 -2.34
N ILE A 402 -3.87 -7.26 -1.02
CA ILE A 402 -5.05 -7.23 -0.16
C ILE A 402 -5.23 -5.82 0.39
N ARG A 403 -6.39 -5.20 0.12
CA ARG A 403 -6.75 -3.88 0.62
C ARG A 403 -7.42 -4.00 1.99
N ALA A 404 -7.10 -3.07 2.88
CA ALA A 404 -7.71 -2.97 4.21
C ALA A 404 -8.91 -2.02 4.16
N ALA A 405 -10.07 -2.50 3.70
CA ALA A 405 -11.28 -1.69 3.62
C ALA A 405 -12.05 -1.76 4.94
N THR A 406 -12.61 -0.62 5.37
CA THR A 406 -13.69 -0.60 6.35
C THR A 406 -15.03 -0.62 5.61
N PHE A 407 -16.11 -0.97 6.31
CA PHE A 407 -17.44 -1.00 5.69
C PHE A 407 -17.92 0.40 5.25
N GLU A 408 -17.43 1.46 5.89
CA GLU A 408 -17.68 2.85 5.51
C GLU A 408 -16.95 3.26 4.22
N GLU A 409 -16.01 2.44 3.75
CA GLU A 409 -15.15 2.71 2.60
C GLU A 409 -14.34 4.01 2.76
N ASP A 410 -13.92 4.35 3.97
CA ASP A 410 -13.12 5.53 4.29
C ASP A 410 -11.99 5.21 5.29
N TYR A 411 -11.18 6.20 5.62
CA TYR A 411 -10.09 6.06 6.59
C TYR A 411 -10.57 6.17 8.03
N ILE A 412 -9.75 5.67 8.95
CA ILE A 412 -9.86 5.91 10.38
C ILE A 412 -8.53 6.55 10.81
N LEU A 413 -8.61 7.81 11.24
CA LEU A 413 -7.46 8.65 11.60
C LEU A 413 -7.77 9.40 12.89
N GLU A 414 -7.73 8.68 14.01
CA GLU A 414 -8.16 9.22 15.31
C GLU A 414 -7.52 8.49 16.51
N TRP A 415 -7.64 9.12 17.69
CA TRP A 415 -7.22 8.53 18.95
C TRP A 415 -8.18 7.42 19.38
N GLY A 416 -7.64 6.39 20.04
CA GLY A 416 -8.42 5.30 20.62
C GLY A 416 -9.52 5.77 21.56
N HIS A 417 -10.67 5.10 21.51
CA HIS A 417 -11.83 5.43 22.32
C HIS A 417 -11.64 5.01 23.78
N HIS A 418 -10.95 3.90 24.02
CA HIS A 418 -10.74 3.31 25.36
C HIS A 418 -9.28 3.39 25.84
N THR A 419 -8.34 3.36 24.90
CA THR A 419 -6.90 3.30 25.07
C THR A 419 -6.27 4.59 24.58
N LYS A 420 -5.92 5.46 25.53
CA LYS A 420 -5.67 6.89 25.29
C LYS A 420 -4.30 7.20 24.66
N ASN A 421 -3.37 6.25 24.69
CA ASN A 421 -2.06 6.38 24.06
C ASN A 421 -1.94 5.60 22.73
N LEU A 422 -3.07 5.28 22.10
CA LEU A 422 -3.14 4.65 20.79
C LEU A 422 -3.74 5.60 19.76
N TYR A 423 -3.08 5.77 18.62
CA TYR A 423 -3.62 6.47 17.46
C TYR A 423 -3.85 5.47 16.32
N HIS A 424 -5.07 5.43 15.77
CA HIS A 424 -5.42 4.55 14.67
C HIS A 424 -5.15 5.22 13.32
N VAL A 425 -4.46 4.51 12.45
CA VAL A 425 -4.30 4.80 11.02
C VAL A 425 -4.75 3.56 10.25
N ALA A 426 -6.07 3.38 10.20
CA ALA A 426 -6.72 2.17 9.69
C ALA A 426 -7.62 2.48 8.50
N GLY A 427 -8.10 1.43 7.81
CA GLY A 427 -8.93 1.59 6.61
C GLY A 427 -8.20 2.16 5.40
N ILE A 428 -6.86 2.23 5.43
CA ILE A 428 -6.06 2.86 4.37
C ILE A 428 -6.04 1.98 3.12
N GLN A 429 -7.03 2.21 2.28
CA GLN A 429 -7.13 1.71 0.90
C GLN A 429 -6.95 2.85 -0.11
N SER A 430 -7.06 2.58 -1.43
CA SER A 430 -6.96 3.62 -2.46
C SER A 430 -7.83 4.84 -2.12
N PRO A 431 -7.28 6.06 -2.13
CA PRO A 431 -5.96 6.46 -2.65
C PRO A 431 -4.84 6.55 -1.58
N GLY A 432 -4.65 5.53 -0.74
CA GLY A 432 -3.75 5.52 0.42
C GLY A 432 -2.29 5.90 0.15
N LEU A 433 -1.76 5.49 -1.01
CA LEU A 433 -0.44 5.92 -1.46
C LEU A 433 -0.40 7.45 -1.61
N THR A 434 -1.35 8.02 -2.36
CA THR A 434 -1.46 9.45 -2.65
C THR A 434 -1.67 10.30 -1.40
N THR A 435 -2.43 9.79 -0.42
CA THR A 435 -2.79 10.54 0.79
C THR A 435 -1.71 10.48 1.87
N ALA A 436 -0.82 9.48 1.82
CA ALA A 436 0.20 9.24 2.85
C ALA A 436 1.03 10.48 3.23
N PRO A 437 1.56 11.30 2.29
CA PRO A 437 2.26 12.53 2.64
C PRO A 437 1.50 13.48 3.57
N ALA A 438 0.22 13.72 3.26
CA ALA A 438 -0.60 14.68 4.00
C ALA A 438 -1.10 14.08 5.32
N VAL A 439 -1.43 12.78 5.31
CA VAL A 439 -1.80 12.04 6.52
C VAL A 439 -0.63 12.02 7.51
N ALA A 440 0.59 11.76 7.04
CA ALA A 440 1.77 11.68 7.89
C ALA A 440 2.03 12.97 8.68
N VAL A 441 1.90 14.14 8.02
CA VAL A 441 2.05 15.44 8.67
C VAL A 441 1.02 15.62 9.78
N ASP A 442 -0.27 15.38 9.49
CA ASP A 442 -1.34 15.64 10.45
C ASP A 442 -1.30 14.63 11.62
N VAL A 443 -0.97 13.36 11.36
CA VAL A 443 -0.78 12.34 12.40
C VAL A 443 0.44 12.67 13.27
N SER A 444 1.56 13.06 12.66
CA SER A 444 2.77 13.47 13.39
C SER A 444 2.47 14.64 14.33
N HIS A 445 1.77 15.67 13.85
CA HIS A 445 1.34 16.79 14.69
C HIS A 445 0.44 16.32 15.85
N ALA A 446 -0.58 15.51 15.58
CA ALA A 446 -1.47 15.01 16.63
C ALA A 446 -0.70 14.23 17.71
N VAL A 447 0.24 13.38 17.31
CA VAL A 447 1.08 12.59 18.21
C VAL A 447 2.02 13.46 19.03
N VAL A 448 2.68 14.44 18.41
CA VAL A 448 3.57 15.38 19.11
C VAL A 448 2.80 16.20 20.15
N GLU A 449 1.61 16.71 19.82
CA GLU A 449 0.79 17.43 20.80
C GLU A 449 0.39 16.54 21.98
N ARG A 450 0.11 15.25 21.74
CA ARG A 450 -0.17 14.29 22.82
C ARG A 450 1.06 13.98 23.66
N LEU A 451 2.23 13.83 23.03
CA LEU A 451 3.50 13.58 23.73
C LEU A 451 3.87 14.72 24.67
N ARG A 452 3.52 15.97 24.32
CA ARG A 452 3.77 17.16 25.16
C ARG A 452 3.09 17.11 26.54
N ILE A 453 2.09 16.24 26.72
CA ILE A 453 1.48 15.98 28.03
C ILE A 453 2.42 15.18 28.93
N TYR A 454 3.29 14.34 28.34
CA TYR A 454 4.17 13.42 29.07
C TYR A 454 5.61 13.94 29.17
N GLN A 455 6.06 14.77 28.22
CA GLN A 455 7.44 15.26 28.16
C GLN A 455 7.58 16.51 27.30
N GLU A 456 8.72 17.21 27.41
CA GLU A 456 9.11 18.23 26.44
C GLU A 456 9.44 17.59 25.08
N VAL A 457 8.93 18.15 23.98
CA VAL A 457 9.23 17.68 22.61
C VAL A 457 9.88 18.82 21.82
N LYS A 458 11.15 18.63 21.45
CA LYS A 458 11.96 19.59 20.69
C LYS A 458 12.03 19.22 19.22
N GLU A 459 12.22 20.21 18.36
CA GLU A 459 12.58 19.95 16.97
C GLU A 459 13.99 19.36 16.88
N ASN A 460 14.15 18.37 16.01
CA ASN A 460 15.44 17.80 15.66
C ASN A 460 16.15 18.75 14.67
N LYS A 461 17.10 19.53 15.18
CA LYS A 461 17.89 20.47 14.38
C LYS A 461 18.79 19.80 13.33
N ALA A 462 19.06 18.51 13.48
CA ALA A 462 19.86 17.73 12.55
C ALA A 462 19.01 17.04 11.46
N PHE A 463 17.69 17.28 11.43
CA PHE A 463 16.82 16.66 10.45
C PHE A 463 17.23 17.02 9.01
N ASP A 464 17.56 16.00 8.22
CA ASP A 464 17.83 16.11 6.80
C ASP A 464 16.68 15.50 5.98
N PRO A 465 15.88 16.33 5.27
CA PRO A 465 14.82 15.82 4.39
C PRO A 465 15.36 15.08 3.17
N ILE A 466 16.64 15.26 2.83
CA ILE A 466 17.22 14.81 1.58
C ILE A 466 17.79 13.40 1.72
N ARG A 467 17.20 12.47 0.98
CA ARG A 467 17.73 11.12 0.79
C ARG A 467 18.29 11.02 -0.63
N LYS A 468 19.47 10.43 -0.78
CA LYS A 468 20.02 10.09 -2.10
C LYS A 468 19.68 8.66 -2.45
N GLY A 469 19.15 8.47 -3.66
CA GLY A 469 18.81 7.17 -4.20
C GLY A 469 19.98 6.47 -4.84
N ILE A 470 19.76 5.21 -5.20
CA ILE A 470 20.74 4.41 -5.94
C ILE A 470 20.80 4.96 -7.37
N PRO A 471 22.01 5.28 -7.89
CA PRO A 471 22.18 5.72 -9.27
C PRO A 471 21.56 4.74 -10.27
N MET A 472 20.71 5.23 -11.17
CA MET A 472 20.05 4.38 -12.18
C MET A 472 20.87 4.37 -13.48
N LEU A 473 21.79 3.42 -13.62
CA LEU A 473 22.75 3.42 -14.72
C LEU A 473 22.05 3.40 -16.09
N ARG A 474 20.95 2.65 -16.20
CA ARG A 474 20.13 2.55 -17.41
C ARG A 474 19.58 3.90 -17.94
N THR A 475 19.42 4.91 -17.08
CA THR A 475 18.87 6.23 -17.48
C THR A 475 19.94 7.27 -17.76
N MET A 476 21.21 6.96 -17.47
CA MET A 476 22.34 7.86 -17.67
C MET A 476 22.82 7.87 -19.12
N SER A 477 23.33 9.01 -19.57
CA SER A 477 24.09 9.16 -20.82
C SER A 477 25.39 8.38 -20.79
N LEU A 478 25.97 8.08 -21.96
CA LEU A 478 27.23 7.33 -22.04
C LEU A 478 28.37 8.02 -21.27
N GLN A 479 28.44 9.36 -21.30
CA GLN A 479 29.46 10.11 -20.57
C GLN A 479 29.29 9.95 -19.05
N GLU A 480 28.07 10.14 -18.53
CA GLU A 480 27.79 9.97 -17.10
C GLU A 480 28.09 8.54 -16.62
N ARG A 481 27.76 7.52 -17.46
CA ARG A 481 28.12 6.12 -17.18
C ARG A 481 29.63 5.96 -17.08
N ASN A 482 30.39 6.47 -18.06
CA ASN A 482 31.85 6.37 -18.07
C ASN A 482 32.48 7.06 -16.86
N ASP A 483 31.98 8.24 -16.48
CA ASP A 483 32.45 8.98 -15.30
C ASP A 483 32.18 8.21 -14.01
N LEU A 484 31.01 7.58 -13.88
CA LEU A 484 30.66 6.77 -12.72
C LEU A 484 31.51 5.49 -12.64
N VAL A 485 31.73 4.81 -13.77
CA VAL A 485 32.60 3.63 -13.87
C VAL A 485 34.05 3.98 -13.56
N GLY A 486 34.54 5.16 -14.01
CA GLY A 486 35.86 5.66 -13.69
C GLY A 486 36.06 5.91 -12.18
N LYS A 487 35.01 6.31 -11.47
CA LYS A 487 35.02 6.48 -10.00
C LYS A 487 34.88 5.15 -9.26
N ASN A 488 34.05 4.24 -9.76
CA ASN A 488 33.81 2.93 -9.18
C ASN A 488 33.62 1.86 -10.28
N PRO A 489 34.64 1.02 -10.53
CA PRO A 489 34.59 -0.02 -11.57
C PRO A 489 33.45 -1.04 -11.42
N ASP A 490 32.88 -1.22 -10.22
CA ASP A 490 31.75 -2.13 -10.02
C ASP A 490 30.50 -1.70 -10.82
N TYR A 491 30.36 -0.42 -11.15
CA TYR A 491 29.32 0.08 -12.04
C TYR A 491 29.50 -0.37 -13.50
N GLY A 492 30.69 -0.85 -13.88
CA GLY A 492 30.97 -1.39 -15.21
C GLY A 492 30.62 -2.88 -15.37
N ILE A 493 30.28 -3.57 -14.27
CA ILE A 493 30.02 -5.02 -14.27
C ILE A 493 28.51 -5.26 -14.34
N MET A 494 28.00 -5.63 -15.51
CA MET A 494 26.56 -5.88 -15.69
C MET A 494 26.13 -7.23 -15.11
N VAL A 495 25.23 -7.20 -14.13
CA VAL A 495 24.67 -8.38 -13.45
C VAL A 495 23.32 -8.77 -14.03
N CYS A 496 22.41 -7.80 -14.21
CA CYS A 496 21.10 -8.04 -14.83
C CYS A 496 21.05 -7.40 -16.21
N ARG A 497 21.06 -8.21 -17.27
CA ARG A 497 21.04 -7.70 -18.65
C ARG A 497 19.68 -7.13 -19.05
N CYS A 498 18.57 -7.75 -18.62
CA CYS A 498 17.23 -7.34 -19.06
C CYS A 498 16.76 -6.01 -18.45
N GLU A 499 17.27 -5.66 -17.27
CA GLU A 499 16.98 -4.38 -16.59
C GLU A 499 18.18 -3.42 -16.62
N GLU A 500 19.30 -3.83 -17.22
CA GLU A 500 20.58 -3.11 -17.25
C GLU A 500 21.06 -2.69 -15.85
N ILE A 501 21.17 -3.66 -14.93
CA ILE A 501 21.63 -3.43 -13.55
C ILE A 501 23.07 -3.91 -13.36
N SER A 502 23.91 -3.02 -12.86
CA SER A 502 25.32 -3.24 -12.54
C SER A 502 25.52 -3.86 -11.15
N LYS A 503 26.73 -4.37 -10.90
CA LYS A 503 27.17 -4.82 -9.55
C LYS A 503 27.18 -3.63 -8.59
N GLY A 504 27.62 -2.45 -9.03
CA GLY A 504 27.61 -1.22 -8.22
C GLY A 504 26.22 -0.88 -7.67
N GLU A 505 25.19 -0.91 -8.51
CA GLU A 505 23.80 -0.69 -8.08
C GLU A 505 23.30 -1.72 -7.06
N ILE A 506 23.74 -2.97 -7.15
CA ILE A 506 23.38 -4.02 -6.19
C ILE A 506 24.09 -3.80 -4.86
N LEU A 507 25.39 -3.46 -4.88
CA LEU A 507 26.14 -3.16 -3.66
C LEU A 507 25.58 -1.94 -2.93
N ASP A 508 25.20 -0.89 -3.67
CA ASP A 508 24.57 0.30 -3.08
C ASP A 508 23.20 -0.03 -2.48
N ALA A 509 22.45 -0.97 -3.08
CA ALA A 509 21.21 -1.48 -2.48
C ALA A 509 21.45 -2.23 -1.16
N LEU A 510 22.51 -3.04 -1.07
CA LEU A 510 22.85 -3.79 0.14
C LEU A 510 23.43 -2.89 1.25
N ARG A 511 24.05 -1.77 0.86
CA ARG A 511 24.64 -0.78 1.76
C ARG A 511 23.69 0.38 2.06
N SER A 512 22.42 0.29 1.67
CA SER A 512 21.46 1.35 1.93
C SER A 512 21.20 1.52 3.45
N PRO A 513 20.66 2.67 3.90
CA PRO A 513 20.39 2.91 5.32
C PRO A 513 19.53 1.81 5.97
N LEU A 514 18.62 1.21 5.18
CA LEU A 514 17.81 0.07 5.58
C LEU A 514 18.42 -1.22 5.00
N LYS A 515 19.32 -1.83 5.77
CA LYS A 515 19.98 -3.10 5.41
C LYS A 515 18.96 -4.23 5.25
N VAL A 516 19.09 -4.99 4.16
CA VAL A 516 18.18 -6.09 3.79
C VAL A 516 18.93 -7.22 3.11
N HIS A 517 18.56 -8.46 3.43
CA HIS A 517 19.35 -9.65 3.08
C HIS A 517 18.59 -10.63 2.15
N THR A 518 17.59 -10.14 1.41
CA THR A 518 16.75 -11.00 0.54
C THR A 518 16.84 -10.57 -0.92
N LEU A 519 16.67 -11.52 -1.84
CA LEU A 519 16.69 -11.22 -3.28
C LEU A 519 15.63 -10.19 -3.66
N ASP A 520 14.40 -10.34 -3.15
CA ASP A 520 13.29 -9.45 -3.49
C ASP A 520 13.48 -8.05 -2.87
N ALA A 521 14.23 -7.92 -1.77
CA ALA A 521 14.57 -6.62 -1.20
C ALA A 521 15.57 -5.84 -2.07
N VAL A 522 16.59 -6.52 -2.63
CA VAL A 522 17.49 -5.94 -3.66
C VAL A 522 16.68 -5.62 -4.92
N LYS A 523 15.81 -6.54 -5.34
CA LYS A 523 14.91 -6.37 -6.48
C LYS A 523 14.05 -5.10 -6.36
N ARG A 524 13.47 -4.81 -5.20
CA ARG A 524 12.65 -3.59 -5.00
C ARG A 524 13.48 -2.29 -5.03
N ARG A 525 14.77 -2.34 -4.69
CA ARG A 525 15.66 -1.18 -4.64
C ARG A 525 16.26 -0.84 -6.01
N CYS A 526 16.81 -1.84 -6.71
CA CYS A 526 17.51 -1.61 -7.98
C CYS A 526 17.06 -2.50 -9.14
N ARG A 527 16.02 -3.34 -8.96
CA ARG A 527 15.33 -4.10 -10.02
C ARG A 527 15.98 -5.34 -10.65
N PRO A 528 17.06 -5.97 -10.14
CA PRO A 528 17.51 -7.22 -10.74
C PRO A 528 16.41 -8.29 -10.67
N GLY A 529 16.06 -8.87 -11.82
CA GLY A 529 15.00 -9.87 -11.94
C GLY A 529 13.58 -9.32 -12.03
N MET A 530 13.38 -8.01 -12.25
CA MET A 530 12.08 -7.41 -12.57
C MET A 530 11.75 -7.39 -14.08
N GLY A 531 12.72 -7.68 -14.94
CA GLY A 531 12.52 -7.72 -16.39
C GLY A 531 12.02 -9.06 -16.90
N ARG A 532 11.96 -9.24 -18.23
CA ARG A 532 11.34 -10.42 -18.89
C ARG A 532 11.77 -11.79 -18.36
N CYS A 533 13.04 -11.94 -17.93
CA CYS A 533 13.55 -13.22 -17.45
C CYS A 533 13.14 -13.56 -16.00
N GLN A 534 12.50 -12.62 -15.28
CA GLN A 534 12.04 -12.78 -13.89
C GLN A 534 13.10 -13.31 -12.91
N GLY A 535 14.37 -12.97 -13.17
CA GLY A 535 15.51 -13.37 -12.33
C GLY A 535 16.18 -14.69 -12.72
N GLY A 536 15.73 -15.36 -13.78
CA GLY A 536 16.28 -16.67 -14.20
C GLY A 536 17.79 -16.71 -14.46
N PHE A 537 18.43 -15.56 -14.73
CA PHE A 537 19.88 -15.47 -14.96
C PHE A 537 20.63 -14.76 -13.83
N CYS A 538 20.11 -13.64 -13.33
CA CYS A 538 20.84 -12.81 -12.36
C CYS A 538 20.64 -13.26 -10.90
N ALA A 539 19.59 -14.02 -10.57
CA ALA A 539 19.28 -14.37 -9.18
C ALA A 539 20.42 -15.10 -8.46
N PRO A 540 21.13 -16.10 -9.05
CA PRO A 540 22.27 -16.74 -8.39
C PRO A 540 23.42 -15.78 -8.09
N LEU A 541 23.69 -14.84 -9.00
CA LEU A 541 24.74 -13.83 -8.83
C LEU A 541 24.37 -12.84 -7.72
N VAL A 542 23.13 -12.37 -7.69
CA VAL A 542 22.64 -11.47 -6.62
C VAL A 542 22.66 -12.19 -5.27
N ALA A 543 22.23 -13.46 -5.21
CA ALA A 543 22.26 -14.23 -3.97
C ALA A 543 23.70 -14.38 -3.44
N LYS A 544 24.65 -14.66 -4.34
CA LYS A 544 26.07 -14.71 -3.98
C LYS A 544 26.58 -13.35 -3.47
N MET A 545 26.20 -12.24 -4.12
CA MET A 545 26.56 -10.89 -3.66
C MET A 545 25.98 -10.56 -2.28
N ILE A 546 24.75 -10.98 -1.98
CA ILE A 546 24.16 -10.83 -0.63
C ILE A 546 24.98 -11.62 0.39
N SER A 547 25.28 -12.89 0.09
CA SER A 547 26.09 -13.77 0.94
C SER A 547 27.47 -13.16 1.22
N ASP A 548 28.13 -12.64 0.19
CA ASP A 548 29.45 -12.03 0.30
C ASP A 548 29.42 -10.69 1.06
N GLU A 549 28.43 -9.83 0.80
CA GLU A 549 28.36 -8.51 1.46
C GLU A 549 28.06 -8.63 2.96
N TYR A 550 27.17 -9.55 3.36
CA TYR A 550 26.80 -9.74 4.76
C TYR A 550 27.57 -10.84 5.48
N GLN A 551 28.48 -11.54 4.78
CA GLN A 551 29.26 -12.66 5.33
C GLN A 551 28.37 -13.76 5.94
N ILE A 552 27.24 -14.04 5.28
CA ILE A 552 26.31 -15.11 5.66
C ILE A 552 26.42 -16.30 4.71
N PRO A 553 26.19 -17.54 5.16
CA PRO A 553 26.10 -18.70 4.28
C PRO A 553 25.07 -18.46 3.16
N LEU A 554 25.33 -18.99 1.97
CA LEU A 554 24.43 -18.82 0.83
C LEU A 554 23.03 -19.42 1.10
N GLU A 555 22.97 -20.45 1.96
CA GLU A 555 21.75 -21.09 2.44
C GLU A 555 20.87 -20.18 3.30
N GLU A 556 21.44 -19.13 3.90
CA GLU A 556 20.69 -18.13 4.67
C GLU A 556 20.13 -17.01 3.79
N VAL A 557 20.54 -16.93 2.52
CA VAL A 557 19.95 -15.99 1.57
C VAL A 557 18.61 -16.53 1.08
N ILE A 558 17.55 -15.84 1.45
CA ILE A 558 16.17 -16.18 1.09
C ILE A 558 15.65 -15.31 -0.06
N LYS A 559 14.60 -15.78 -0.73
CA LYS A 559 13.98 -15.06 -1.85
C LYS A 559 13.28 -13.78 -1.37
N SER A 560 12.39 -13.89 -0.39
CA SER A 560 11.49 -12.80 0.00
C SER A 560 11.16 -12.84 1.48
N THR A 561 10.32 -13.78 1.90
CA THR A 561 9.83 -13.94 3.27
C THR A 561 10.46 -15.16 3.92
N ASP A 562 10.28 -15.29 5.23
CA ASP A 562 10.72 -16.49 5.94
C ASP A 562 10.19 -17.78 5.28
N GLY A 563 11.01 -18.83 5.28
CA GLY A 563 10.74 -20.09 4.58
C GLY A 563 10.99 -20.10 3.06
N SER A 564 11.30 -18.96 2.43
CA SER A 564 11.55 -18.88 0.97
C SER A 564 13.02 -19.17 0.58
N ASN A 565 13.56 -20.28 1.08
CA ASN A 565 14.96 -20.68 0.86
C ASN A 565 15.28 -20.87 -0.64
N LEU A 566 16.43 -20.34 -1.08
CA LEU A 566 16.88 -20.44 -2.48
C LEU A 566 17.72 -21.69 -2.75
N VAL A 567 18.55 -22.06 -1.77
CA VAL A 567 19.46 -23.20 -1.84
C VAL A 567 19.36 -23.99 -0.54
N TYR A 568 19.57 -25.30 -0.63
CA TYR A 568 19.65 -26.18 0.53
C TYR A 568 21.06 -26.71 0.68
N LYS A 569 21.49 -26.93 1.93
CA LYS A 569 22.78 -27.54 2.23
C LYS A 569 22.90 -28.91 1.55
N SER A 570 23.98 -29.13 0.82
CA SER A 570 24.27 -30.44 0.22
C SER A 570 24.43 -31.49 1.33
N LYS A 571 23.64 -32.57 1.28
CA LYS A 571 23.77 -33.73 2.19
C LYS A 571 25.03 -34.58 1.89
N LYS A 572 25.79 -34.28 0.84
CA LYS A 572 26.99 -35.06 0.47
C LYS A 572 28.23 -34.52 1.20
N GLY A 573 28.35 -34.93 2.45
CA GLY A 573 29.53 -34.82 3.29
C GLY A 573 29.44 -35.81 4.44
N GLY A 574 29.72 -37.09 4.16
CA GLY A 574 29.99 -38.12 5.19
C GLY A 574 28.93 -39.21 5.38
N ALA A 575 28.89 -40.19 4.47
CA ALA A 575 28.83 -41.61 4.83
C ALA A 575 29.42 -42.40 3.65
N SER A 576 30.51 -43.10 3.92
CA SER A 576 31.01 -44.18 3.08
C SER A 576 29.97 -45.29 2.98
N HIS A 577 29.74 -45.72 1.74
CA HIS A 577 28.90 -46.83 1.25
C HIS A 577 27.40 -46.58 1.13
#